data_AF-A0A6I3ELQ8-F1
#
_entry.id   AF-A0A6I3ELQ8-F1
#
_cell.length_a   1.000
_cell.length_b   1.000
_cell.length_c   1.000
_cell.angle_alpha   90.00
_cell.angle_beta   90.00
_cell.angle_gamma   90.00
#
_symmetry.space_group_name_H-M   'P 1'
#
loop_
_entity.id
_entity.type
_entity.pdbx_description
1 polymer ?
#
loop_
_entity_poly.entity_id
_entity_poly.type
_entity_poly.pdbx_seq_one_letter_code
_entity_poly.pdbx_strand_id
1 'polypeptide(L)'
;MIQIYKAFEPQLPSLAYCWSTCDVTTAKRQVEMAAITSLAPVAALFPTWLVAIGILWIPFWRFTDVSYSLFAFAAIAMGIVLFSKSVQKIFLARLLGARQPNNAEAATLYQAWRRVAKANHISLDSFVLKVVDTGEINAFASGGHLLVVSSFAVNQLDNNELTGVLAHELSHHLGSHTVALTIAQWLSMPILLLAKIGFFLQFIAETITNTFGSRLRIIRLI
;
A
#
# COMPACT_ATOMS: atom_id res chain seq x y z
N MET A 1 -14.62 11.53 -0.62
CA MET A 1 -14.52 12.96 -0.32
C MET A 1 -13.38 13.15 0.65
N ILE A 2 -12.20 13.55 0.18
CA ILE A 2 -11.13 14.10 1.02
C ILE A 2 -10.67 15.36 0.29
N GLN A 3 -11.24 16.49 0.72
CA GLN A 3 -10.74 17.82 0.40
C GLN A 3 -9.48 18.08 1.23
N ILE A 4 -8.40 18.55 0.62
CA ILE A 4 -7.44 19.42 1.31
C ILE A 4 -7.07 20.56 0.36
N TYR A 5 -7.84 21.65 0.42
CA TYR A 5 -7.41 22.97 -0.06
C TYR A 5 -6.83 23.74 1.13
N LYS A 6 -5.72 24.43 0.89
CA LYS A 6 -5.34 25.72 1.50
C LYS A 6 -4.86 25.71 2.97
N ALA A 7 -3.55 25.85 3.16
CA ALA A 7 -2.94 27.01 3.86
C ALA A 7 -1.48 26.71 4.25
N PHE A 8 -0.53 27.07 3.38
CA PHE A 8 0.81 27.41 3.84
C PHE A 8 1.36 28.50 2.91
N GLU A 9 1.02 29.75 3.22
CA GLU A 9 1.72 30.91 2.66
C GLU A 9 3.15 30.94 3.23
N PRO A 10 4.20 31.09 2.41
CA PRO A 10 5.57 31.14 2.88
C PRO A 10 5.90 32.58 3.31
N GLN A 11 6.08 32.79 4.62
CA GLN A 11 6.78 33.96 5.14
C GLN A 11 8.28 33.63 5.19
N LEU A 12 9.00 34.02 4.14
CA LEU A 12 10.44 34.31 4.18
C LEU A 12 10.57 35.83 4.36
N PRO A 13 11.53 36.35 5.16
CA PRO A 13 12.93 36.18 4.76
C PRO A 13 14.01 36.16 5.86
N SER A 14 15.19 35.78 5.37
CA SER A 14 16.55 36.11 5.83
C SER A 14 16.97 35.59 7.20
N LEU A 15 17.97 34.69 7.19
CA LEU A 15 19.34 35.08 7.53
C LEU A 15 20.29 33.94 7.12
N ALA A 16 21.25 34.30 6.28
CA ALA A 16 22.44 33.52 6.00
C ALA A 16 23.17 33.21 7.31
N TYR A 17 23.59 31.97 7.56
CA TYR A 17 24.84 31.65 8.26
C TYR A 17 25.14 30.15 8.15
N CYS A 18 26.42 29.87 7.89
CA CYS A 18 27.12 28.58 8.05
C CYS A 18 27.00 27.53 6.92
N TRP A 19 27.63 27.83 5.78
CA TRP A 19 28.19 26.80 4.89
C TRP A 19 29.57 26.37 5.42
N SER A 20 29.62 25.44 6.36
CA SER A 20 30.77 24.54 6.55
C SER A 20 30.41 23.49 7.59
N THR A 21 30.67 22.22 7.28
CA THR A 21 30.32 21.02 8.08
C THR A 21 28.83 20.68 8.12
N CYS A 22 28.29 20.18 7.00
CA CYS A 22 27.22 19.17 7.11
C CYS A 22 27.87 17.94 7.76
N ASP A 23 27.78 17.89 9.09
CA ASP A 23 28.35 16.84 9.91
C ASP A 23 27.75 15.50 9.47
N VAL A 24 28.56 14.71 8.76
CA VAL A 24 28.20 13.41 8.17
C VAL A 24 27.66 12.47 9.26
N THR A 25 28.07 12.67 10.51
CA THR A 25 27.61 11.91 11.66
C THR A 25 26.15 12.18 11.99
N THR A 26 25.67 13.43 11.90
CA THR A 26 24.29 13.82 12.20
C THR A 26 23.32 13.30 11.13
N ALA A 27 23.70 13.39 9.85
CA ALA A 27 22.93 12.81 8.75
C ALA A 27 22.85 11.28 8.87
N LYS A 28 23.96 10.61 9.18
CA LYS A 28 24.00 9.15 9.37
C LYS A 28 23.15 8.70 10.55
N ARG A 29 23.18 9.43 11.67
CA ARG A 29 22.38 9.13 12.88
C ARG A 29 20.89 9.36 12.67
N GLN A 30 20.51 10.37 11.87
CA GLN A 30 19.11 10.58 11.45
C GLN A 30 18.62 9.48 10.51
N VAL A 31 19.46 8.99 9.59
CA VAL A 31 19.14 7.86 8.71
C VAL A 31 19.00 6.56 9.51
N GLU A 32 19.90 6.30 10.47
CA GLU A 32 19.82 5.13 11.36
C GLU A 32 18.57 5.19 12.26
N MET A 33 18.24 6.35 12.83
CA MET A 33 17.01 6.52 13.62
C MET A 33 15.74 6.44 12.76
N ALA A 34 15.74 6.98 11.54
CA ALA A 34 14.60 6.86 10.62
C ALA A 34 14.40 5.40 10.16
N ALA A 35 15.48 4.65 9.93
CA ALA A 35 15.44 3.22 9.62
C ALA A 35 14.94 2.38 10.82
N ILE A 36 15.39 2.68 12.03
CA ILE A 36 14.95 1.98 13.25
C ILE A 36 13.48 2.29 13.55
N THR A 37 13.07 3.55 13.46
CA THR A 37 11.68 3.98 13.72
C THR A 37 10.70 3.38 12.70
N SER A 38 11.13 3.18 11.45
CA SER A 38 10.31 2.52 10.43
C SER A 38 10.21 1.00 10.59
N LEU A 39 11.17 0.35 11.25
CA LEU A 39 11.15 -1.10 11.51
C LEU A 39 10.54 -1.48 12.87
N ALA A 40 10.50 -0.57 13.83
CA ALA A 40 9.89 -0.79 15.14
C ALA A 40 8.45 -1.36 15.09
N PRO A 41 7.51 -0.81 14.30
CA PRO A 41 6.16 -1.39 14.23
C PRO A 41 6.14 -2.77 13.57
N VAL A 42 7.04 -3.04 12.61
CA VAL A 42 7.15 -4.35 11.95
C VAL A 42 7.61 -5.41 12.96
N ALA A 43 8.64 -5.09 13.75
CA ALA A 43 9.14 -5.99 14.79
C ALA A 43 8.07 -6.28 15.86
N ALA A 44 7.29 -5.27 16.25
CA ALA A 44 6.20 -5.43 17.22
C ALA A 44 5.05 -6.32 16.71
N LEU A 45 4.79 -6.33 15.39
CA LEU A 45 3.73 -7.16 14.78
C LEU A 45 4.14 -8.63 14.60
N PHE A 46 5.44 -8.93 14.58
CA PHE A 46 5.94 -10.26 14.26
C PHE A 46 5.50 -11.36 15.24
N PRO A 47 5.55 -11.18 16.58
CA PRO A 47 5.04 -12.18 17.52
C PRO A 47 3.53 -12.43 17.35
N THR A 48 2.75 -11.37 17.16
CA THR A 48 1.29 -11.47 16.93
C THR A 48 0.99 -12.20 15.64
N TRP A 49 1.78 -11.97 14.59
CA TRP A 49 1.68 -12.67 13.33
C TRP A 49 1.96 -14.17 13.48
N LEU A 50 2.99 -14.58 14.25
CA LEU A 50 3.29 -15.99 14.51
C LEU A 50 2.12 -16.70 15.21
N VAL A 51 1.50 -16.04 16.19
CA VAL A 51 0.31 -16.56 16.87
C VAL A 51 -0.86 -16.70 15.90
N ALA A 52 -1.12 -15.68 15.06
CA ALA A 52 -2.19 -15.73 14.08
C ALA A 52 -2.00 -16.87 13.06
N ILE A 53 -0.79 -17.06 12.55
CA ILE A 53 -0.47 -18.18 11.66
C ILE A 53 -0.61 -19.53 12.39
N GLY A 54 -0.21 -19.60 13.66
CA GLY A 54 -0.43 -20.79 14.49
C GLY A 54 -1.91 -21.16 14.59
N ILE A 55 -2.78 -20.19 14.86
CA ILE A 55 -4.23 -20.41 14.92
C ILE A 55 -4.78 -20.87 13.57
N LEU A 56 -4.35 -20.25 12.46
CA LEU A 56 -4.74 -20.66 11.10
C LEU A 56 -4.23 -22.05 10.73
N TRP A 57 -3.12 -22.49 11.30
CA TRP A 57 -2.53 -23.80 11.06
C TRP A 57 -3.26 -24.94 11.78
N ILE A 58 -3.86 -24.71 12.96
CA ILE A 58 -4.60 -25.74 13.74
C ILE A 58 -5.60 -26.56 12.89
N PRO A 59 -6.50 -25.97 12.09
CA PRO A 59 -7.40 -26.75 11.25
C PRO A 59 -6.64 -27.51 10.16
N PHE A 60 -5.58 -26.93 9.58
CA PHE A 60 -4.76 -27.60 8.57
C PHE A 60 -4.07 -28.84 9.11
N TRP A 61 -3.51 -28.79 10.33
CA TRP A 61 -2.92 -29.96 10.98
C TRP A 61 -3.93 -31.11 11.13
N ARG A 62 -5.22 -30.80 11.29
CA ARG A 62 -6.25 -31.84 11.43
C ARG A 62 -6.57 -32.57 10.13
N PHE A 63 -6.33 -31.94 8.98
CA PHE A 63 -6.65 -32.47 7.65
C PHE A 63 -5.40 -32.79 6.80
N THR A 64 -4.22 -32.31 7.20
CA THR A 64 -2.97 -32.43 6.46
C THR A 64 -1.80 -32.62 7.43
N ASP A 65 -0.85 -33.52 7.14
CA ASP A 65 0.36 -33.76 7.95
C ASP A 65 1.43 -32.66 7.78
N VAL A 66 1.02 -31.43 7.49
CA VAL A 66 1.93 -30.30 7.24
C VAL A 66 2.46 -29.77 8.56
N SER A 67 3.80 -29.78 8.73
CA SER A 67 4.46 -29.18 9.89
C SER A 67 4.22 -27.67 9.99
N TYR A 68 4.18 -27.14 11.21
CA TYR A 68 4.04 -25.70 11.45
C TYR A 68 5.12 -24.88 10.74
N SER A 69 6.38 -25.34 10.77
CA SER A 69 7.49 -24.65 10.12
C SER A 69 7.30 -24.55 8.61
N LEU A 70 6.83 -25.63 7.96
CA LEU A 70 6.55 -25.61 6.53
C LEU A 70 5.37 -24.69 6.20
N PHE A 71 4.33 -24.70 7.02
CA PHE A 71 3.18 -23.80 6.85
C PHE A 71 3.56 -22.33 7.04
N ALA A 72 4.35 -22.02 8.06
CA ALA A 72 4.86 -20.66 8.30
C ALA A 72 5.78 -20.19 7.17
N PHE A 73 6.66 -21.07 6.67
CA PHE A 73 7.50 -20.76 5.52
C PHE A 73 6.67 -20.56 4.25
N ALA A 74 5.67 -21.41 4.00
CA ALA A 74 4.74 -21.25 2.90
C ALA A 74 3.93 -19.96 3.02
N ALA A 75 3.54 -19.54 4.23
CA ALA A 75 2.89 -18.26 4.47
C ALA A 75 3.82 -17.11 4.09
N ILE A 76 5.07 -17.11 4.56
CA ILE A 76 6.07 -16.09 4.18
C ILE A 76 6.31 -16.08 2.67
N ALA A 77 6.48 -17.25 2.05
CA ALA A 77 6.66 -17.37 0.60
C ALA A 77 5.44 -16.86 -0.17
N MET A 78 4.22 -17.17 0.29
CA MET A 78 2.98 -16.63 -0.27
C MET A 78 2.94 -15.11 -0.14
N GLY A 79 3.38 -14.55 0.99
CA GLY A 79 3.57 -13.12 1.17
C GLY A 79 4.47 -12.54 0.09
N ILE A 80 5.67 -13.09 -0.07
CA ILE A 80 6.64 -12.66 -1.09
C ILE A 80 6.03 -12.72 -2.50
N VAL A 81 5.27 -13.77 -2.83
CA VAL A 81 4.59 -13.91 -4.12
C VAL A 81 3.48 -12.88 -4.30
N LEU A 82 2.68 -12.60 -3.27
CA LEU A 82 1.62 -11.57 -3.30
C LEU A 82 2.20 -10.15 -3.46
N PHE A 83 3.42 -9.91 -2.97
CA PHE A 83 4.17 -8.67 -3.21
C PHE A 83 5.05 -8.71 -4.45
N SER A 84 4.97 -9.78 -5.26
CA SER A 84 5.64 -9.78 -6.54
C SER A 84 5.04 -8.70 -7.44
N LYS A 85 5.93 -8.10 -8.24
CA LYS A 85 5.64 -7.05 -9.21
C LYS A 85 4.36 -7.32 -10.01
N SER A 86 4.16 -8.57 -10.40
CA SER A 86 3.04 -9.01 -11.23
C SER A 86 1.72 -9.03 -10.48
N VAL A 87 1.68 -9.53 -9.24
CA VAL A 87 0.46 -9.62 -8.45
C VAL A 87 -0.02 -8.24 -8.04
N GLN A 88 0.88 -7.36 -7.59
CA GLN A 88 0.53 -5.98 -7.27
C GLN A 88 -0.05 -5.25 -8.49
N LYS A 89 0.59 -5.39 -9.66
CA LYS A 89 0.12 -4.79 -10.91
C LYS A 89 -1.28 -5.26 -11.31
N ILE A 90 -1.57 -6.55 -11.15
CA ILE A 90 -2.88 -7.12 -11.48
C ILE A 90 -3.91 -6.67 -10.45
N PHE A 91 -3.60 -6.79 -9.16
CA PHE A 91 -4.51 -6.46 -8.08
C PHE A 91 -4.87 -4.97 -8.07
N LEU A 92 -3.88 -4.06 -8.12
CA LEU A 92 -4.14 -2.62 -8.19
C LEU A 92 -4.86 -2.23 -9.47
N ALA A 93 -4.47 -2.80 -10.62
CA ALA A 93 -5.18 -2.49 -11.85
C ALA A 93 -6.62 -2.99 -11.83
N ARG A 94 -6.90 -4.11 -11.17
CA ARG A 94 -8.26 -4.63 -11.01
C ARG A 94 -9.06 -3.80 -10.01
N LEU A 95 -8.45 -3.41 -8.90
CA LEU A 95 -9.07 -2.63 -7.84
C LEU A 95 -9.42 -1.21 -8.31
N LEU A 96 -8.51 -0.58 -9.07
CA LEU A 96 -8.67 0.78 -9.56
C LEU A 96 -9.34 0.84 -10.93
N GLY A 97 -9.61 -0.31 -11.57
CA GLY A 97 -10.12 -0.34 -12.94
C GLY A 97 -9.15 0.28 -13.96
N ALA A 98 -7.84 0.24 -13.68
CA ALA A 98 -6.83 0.86 -14.54
C ALA A 98 -6.72 0.11 -15.88
N ARG A 99 -6.98 0.84 -16.97
CA ARG A 99 -6.88 0.35 -18.35
C ARG A 99 -5.54 0.72 -18.99
N GLN A 100 -5.28 0.18 -20.17
CA GLN A 100 -4.18 0.65 -20.98
C GLN A 100 -4.52 2.05 -21.56
N PRO A 101 -3.53 2.96 -21.64
CA PRO A 101 -3.72 4.25 -22.30
C PRO A 101 -4.05 4.07 -23.78
N ASN A 102 -4.89 4.94 -24.33
CA ASN A 102 -5.09 5.02 -25.78
C ASN A 102 -3.85 5.65 -26.45
N ASN A 103 -3.68 5.53 -27.77
CA ASN A 103 -2.50 6.00 -28.49
C ASN A 103 -2.17 7.49 -28.24
N ALA A 104 -3.20 8.35 -28.18
CA ALA A 104 -3.03 9.78 -27.91
C ALA A 104 -2.59 10.05 -26.46
N GLU A 105 -3.25 9.41 -25.49
CA GLU A 105 -2.91 9.50 -24.07
C GLU A 105 -1.50 8.98 -23.83
N ALA A 106 -1.14 7.84 -24.44
CA ALA A 106 0.16 7.21 -24.34
C ALA A 106 1.27 8.13 -24.85
N ALA A 107 1.07 8.83 -25.97
CA ALA A 107 2.06 9.77 -26.49
C ALA A 107 2.33 10.92 -25.51
N THR A 108 1.28 11.53 -24.95
CA THR A 108 1.41 12.63 -23.97
C THR A 108 2.10 12.15 -22.69
N LEU A 109 1.63 11.02 -22.13
CA LEU A 109 2.21 10.39 -20.94
C LEU A 109 3.68 10.03 -21.13
N TYR A 110 4.03 9.41 -22.26
CA TYR A 110 5.39 8.97 -22.51
C TYR A 110 6.35 10.14 -22.68
N GLN A 111 5.90 11.25 -23.27
CA GLN A 111 6.70 12.47 -23.37
C GLN A 111 6.99 13.09 -22.00
N ALA A 112 5.97 13.18 -21.13
CA ALA A 112 6.15 13.68 -19.77
C ALA A 112 7.04 12.73 -18.94
N TRP A 113 6.76 11.42 -18.99
CA TRP A 113 7.55 10.40 -18.31
C TRP A 113 9.02 10.40 -18.72
N ARG A 114 9.31 10.61 -20.01
CA ARG A 114 10.69 10.66 -20.51
C ARG A 114 11.52 11.76 -19.87
N ARG A 115 10.92 12.91 -19.57
CA ARG A 115 11.60 14.01 -18.88
C ARG A 115 11.92 13.63 -17.44
N VAL A 116 10.94 13.06 -16.73
CA VAL A 116 11.10 12.60 -15.33
C VAL A 116 12.13 11.47 -15.22
N ALA A 117 12.06 10.47 -16.09
CA ALA A 117 12.97 9.34 -16.11
C ALA A 117 14.41 9.77 -16.40
N LYS A 118 14.60 10.69 -17.37
CA LYS A 118 15.91 11.26 -17.68
C LYS A 118 16.49 12.06 -16.50
N ALA A 119 15.66 12.82 -15.79
CA ALA A 119 16.09 13.61 -14.63
C ALA A 119 16.51 12.73 -13.44
N ASN A 120 15.94 11.53 -13.30
CA ASN A 120 16.22 10.61 -12.20
C ASN A 120 17.15 9.43 -12.58
N HIS A 121 17.74 9.44 -13.79
CA HIS A 121 18.55 8.34 -14.32
C HIS A 121 17.85 6.97 -14.32
N ILE A 122 16.54 6.96 -14.57
CA ILE A 122 15.70 5.76 -14.59
C ILE A 122 15.49 5.30 -16.04
N SER A 123 15.53 3.99 -16.28
CA SER A 123 15.19 3.41 -17.59
C SER A 123 13.70 3.56 -17.88
N LEU A 124 13.34 3.99 -19.10
CA LEU A 124 11.95 4.19 -19.51
C LEU A 124 11.07 2.94 -19.33
N ASP A 125 11.63 1.76 -19.61
CA ASP A 125 10.94 0.46 -19.56
C ASP A 125 10.79 -0.10 -18.14
N SER A 126 11.38 0.56 -17.14
CA SER A 126 11.26 0.11 -15.76
C SER A 126 9.87 0.38 -15.17
N PHE A 127 9.07 1.26 -15.79
CA PHE A 127 7.70 1.57 -15.36
C PHE A 127 6.67 1.25 -16.44
N VAL A 128 5.61 0.55 -16.04
CA VAL A 128 4.41 0.34 -16.84
C VAL A 128 3.47 1.50 -16.62
N LEU A 129 3.09 2.20 -17.68
CA LEU A 129 2.14 3.31 -17.64
C LEU A 129 0.71 2.76 -17.80
N LYS A 130 -0.19 3.10 -16.87
CA LYS A 130 -1.63 2.79 -16.95
C LYS A 130 -2.46 4.04 -16.74
N VAL A 131 -3.67 4.03 -17.29
CA VAL A 131 -4.63 5.13 -17.15
C VAL A 131 -5.85 4.64 -16.39
N VAL A 132 -6.35 5.47 -15.47
CA VAL A 132 -7.62 5.24 -14.78
C VAL A 132 -8.63 6.31 -15.18
N ASP A 133 -9.87 5.89 -15.44
CA ASP A 133 -10.91 6.83 -15.82
C ASP A 133 -11.53 7.46 -14.56
N THR A 134 -11.05 8.65 -14.21
CA THR A 134 -11.57 9.46 -13.10
C THR A 134 -11.64 10.93 -13.51
N GLY A 135 -12.66 11.66 -13.04
CA GLY A 135 -12.84 13.09 -13.31
C GLY A 135 -11.98 14.04 -12.47
N GLU A 136 -11.01 13.53 -11.73
CA GLU A 136 -10.10 14.29 -10.87
C GLU A 136 -8.65 14.10 -11.33
N ILE A 137 -7.81 15.11 -11.08
CA ILE A 137 -6.36 15.04 -11.35
C ILE A 137 -5.73 14.11 -10.33
N ASN A 138 -5.25 12.96 -10.77
CA ASN A 138 -4.57 11.99 -9.93
C ASN A 138 -3.42 11.34 -10.71
N ALA A 139 -2.28 11.19 -10.05
CA ALA A 139 -1.20 10.34 -10.50
C ALA A 139 -0.60 9.68 -9.27
N PHE A 140 -0.21 8.41 -9.37
CA PHE A 140 0.52 7.75 -8.29
C PHE A 140 1.43 6.67 -8.88
N ALA A 141 2.61 6.52 -8.30
CA ALA A 141 3.47 5.39 -8.59
C ALA A 141 3.11 4.22 -7.66
N SER A 142 3.35 2.98 -8.08
CA SER A 142 3.13 1.84 -7.20
C SER A 142 4.06 0.69 -7.56
N GLY A 143 4.47 -0.05 -6.52
CA GLY A 143 5.44 -1.14 -6.63
C GLY A 143 6.84 -0.72 -7.07
N GLY A 144 7.07 0.53 -7.48
CA GLY A 144 8.32 1.00 -8.09
C GLY A 144 8.48 0.62 -9.56
N HIS A 145 7.39 0.26 -10.24
CA HIS A 145 7.39 -0.10 -11.67
C HIS A 145 6.00 -0.02 -12.33
N LEU A 146 5.02 0.57 -11.64
CA LEU A 146 3.71 0.91 -12.19
C LEU A 146 3.49 2.39 -11.93
N LEU A 147 3.08 3.13 -12.96
CA LEU A 147 2.66 4.51 -12.85
C LEU A 147 1.22 4.58 -13.36
N VAL A 148 0.30 5.01 -12.50
CA VAL A 148 -1.11 5.13 -12.86
C VAL A 148 -1.46 6.61 -12.84
N VAL A 149 -2.06 7.08 -13.92
CA VAL A 149 -2.46 8.48 -14.08
C VAL A 149 -3.92 8.55 -14.49
N SER A 150 -4.67 9.54 -14.03
CA SER A 150 -6.05 9.71 -14.43
C SER A 150 -6.19 10.22 -15.86
N SER A 151 -7.21 9.79 -16.58
CA SER A 151 -7.49 10.29 -17.93
C SER A 151 -7.77 11.79 -17.94
N PHE A 152 -8.39 12.33 -16.87
CA PHE A 152 -8.57 13.77 -16.70
C PHE A 152 -7.23 14.52 -16.61
N ALA A 153 -6.25 14.01 -15.84
CA ALA A 153 -4.93 14.62 -15.77
C ALA A 153 -4.20 14.61 -17.13
N VAL A 154 -4.29 13.52 -17.89
CA VAL A 154 -3.66 13.40 -19.21
C VAL A 154 -4.30 14.34 -20.24
N ASN A 155 -5.61 14.54 -20.15
CA ASN A 155 -6.35 15.33 -21.13
C ASN A 155 -6.40 16.84 -20.82
N GLN A 156 -6.29 17.21 -19.54
CA GLN A 156 -6.45 18.61 -19.11
C GLN A 156 -5.14 19.30 -18.76
N LEU A 157 -4.09 18.57 -18.36
CA LEU A 157 -2.80 19.17 -17.99
C LEU A 157 -1.90 19.34 -19.21
N ASP A 158 -1.15 20.45 -19.24
CA ASP A 158 -0.06 20.59 -20.21
C ASP A 158 1.09 19.62 -19.87
N ASN A 159 1.93 19.32 -20.85
CA ASN A 159 3.05 18.38 -20.73
C ASN A 159 4.00 18.77 -19.57
N ASN A 160 4.20 20.06 -19.33
CA ASN A 160 5.05 20.55 -18.24
C ASN A 160 4.42 20.32 -16.86
N GLU A 161 3.12 20.55 -16.72
CA GLU A 161 2.37 20.33 -15.48
C GLU A 161 2.30 18.84 -15.16
N LEU A 162 1.99 18.02 -16.17
CA LEU A 162 2.00 16.56 -16.04
C LEU A 162 3.38 16.04 -15.64
N THR A 163 4.46 16.59 -16.22
CA THR A 163 5.84 16.26 -15.83
C THR A 163 6.10 16.60 -14.36
N GLY A 164 5.64 17.76 -13.88
CA GLY A 164 5.79 18.18 -12.49
C GLY A 164 5.06 17.26 -11.51
N VAL A 165 3.81 16.91 -11.82
CA VAL A 165 3.01 15.96 -11.00
C VAL A 165 3.68 14.59 -10.97
N LEU A 166 4.12 14.07 -12.12
CA LEU A 166 4.82 12.78 -12.17
C LEU A 166 6.14 12.79 -11.39
N ALA A 167 6.89 13.88 -11.44
CA ALA A 167 8.14 14.02 -10.69
C ALA A 167 7.89 14.09 -9.18
N HIS A 168 6.85 14.83 -8.75
CA HIS A 168 6.44 14.93 -7.35
C HIS A 168 6.08 13.54 -6.79
N GLU A 169 5.20 12.82 -7.47
CA GLU A 169 4.75 11.48 -7.08
C GLU A 169 5.90 10.46 -7.07
N LEU A 170 6.81 10.52 -8.07
CA LEU A 170 7.97 9.65 -8.12
C LEU A 170 8.94 9.92 -6.95
N SER A 171 9.16 11.18 -6.60
CA SER A 171 10.05 11.55 -5.49
C SER A 171 9.55 11.02 -4.15
N HIS A 172 8.23 11.02 -3.95
CA HIS A 172 7.59 10.41 -2.79
C HIS A 172 7.74 8.88 -2.78
N HIS A 173 7.65 8.24 -3.95
CA HIS A 173 7.73 6.78 -4.06
C HIS A 173 9.15 6.19 -4.00
N LEU A 174 10.18 6.95 -4.35
CA LEU A 174 11.58 6.52 -4.21
C LEU A 174 12.05 6.54 -2.75
N GLY A 175 11.31 7.19 -1.84
CA GLY A 175 11.53 7.12 -0.41
C GLY A 175 11.24 5.72 0.12
N SER A 176 12.24 5.07 0.70
CA SER A 176 12.27 3.73 1.32
C SER A 176 11.17 3.39 2.35
N HIS A 177 10.21 4.28 2.59
CA HIS A 177 9.04 4.07 3.45
C HIS A 177 8.03 3.06 2.90
N THR A 178 7.93 2.87 1.58
CA THR A 178 6.95 1.94 0.99
C THR A 178 7.20 0.49 1.40
N VAL A 179 8.47 0.08 1.57
CA VAL A 179 8.82 -1.32 1.92
C VAL A 179 8.37 -1.65 3.33
N ALA A 180 8.67 -0.80 4.32
CA ALA A 180 8.27 -1.01 5.71
C ALA A 180 6.75 -1.06 5.87
N LEU A 181 6.02 -0.15 5.19
CA LEU A 181 4.56 -0.13 5.19
C LEU A 181 3.98 -1.40 4.56
N THR A 182 4.57 -1.86 3.45
CA THR A 182 4.15 -3.08 2.75
C THR A 182 4.31 -4.32 3.65
N ILE A 183 5.43 -4.43 4.37
CA ILE A 183 5.67 -5.52 5.32
C ILE A 183 4.68 -5.45 6.48
N ALA A 184 4.46 -4.26 7.07
CA ALA A 184 3.50 -4.08 8.15
C ALA A 184 2.06 -4.46 7.73
N GLN A 185 1.66 -4.06 6.52
CA GLN A 185 0.36 -4.42 5.96
C GLN A 185 0.22 -5.94 5.78
N TRP A 186 1.28 -6.62 5.36
CA TRP A 186 1.26 -8.07 5.23
C TRP A 186 1.12 -8.80 6.56
N LEU A 187 1.92 -8.40 7.57
CA LEU A 187 1.85 -8.97 8.90
C LEU A 187 0.46 -8.77 9.52
N SER A 188 -0.26 -7.72 9.10
CA SER A 188 -1.63 -7.44 9.55
C SER A 188 -2.70 -8.33 8.89
N MET A 189 -2.47 -8.86 7.69
CA MET A 189 -3.49 -9.62 6.93
C MET A 189 -4.05 -10.86 7.66
N PRO A 190 -3.24 -11.81 8.18
CA PRO A 190 -3.78 -12.97 8.88
C PRO A 190 -4.46 -12.58 10.20
N ILE A 191 -4.00 -11.52 10.87
CA ILE A 191 -4.61 -11.00 12.10
C ILE A 191 -6.02 -10.48 11.78
N LEU A 192 -6.17 -9.66 10.73
CA LEU A 192 -7.47 -9.15 10.29
C LEU A 192 -8.39 -10.25 9.79
N LEU A 193 -7.86 -11.27 9.10
CA LEU A 193 -8.64 -12.43 8.68
C LEU A 193 -9.25 -13.16 9.89
N LEU A 194 -8.46 -13.43 10.92
CA LEU A 194 -8.95 -14.04 12.15
C LEU A 194 -9.99 -13.17 12.86
N ALA A 195 -9.77 -11.86 12.93
CA ALA A 195 -10.74 -10.94 13.51
C ALA A 195 -12.09 -10.99 12.76
N LYS A 196 -12.06 -10.99 11.42
CA LYS A 196 -13.29 -11.10 10.60
C LYS A 196 -14.01 -12.43 10.81
N ILE A 197 -13.28 -13.54 10.92
CA ILE A 197 -13.85 -14.85 11.24
C ILE A 197 -14.50 -14.81 12.63
N GLY A 198 -13.82 -14.23 13.63
CA GLY A 198 -14.36 -14.07 14.98
C GLY A 198 -15.67 -13.28 15.01
N PHE A 199 -15.71 -12.12 14.35
CA PHE A 199 -16.94 -11.31 14.22
C PHE A 199 -18.06 -12.05 13.49
N PHE A 200 -17.73 -12.81 12.44
CA PHE A 200 -18.72 -13.60 11.72
C PHE A 200 -19.33 -14.71 12.60
N LEU A 201 -18.51 -15.40 13.39
CA LEU A 201 -18.97 -16.41 14.34
C LEU A 201 -19.84 -15.79 15.45
N GLN A 202 -19.47 -14.62 15.98
CA GLN A 202 -20.28 -13.89 16.95
C GLN A 202 -21.64 -13.49 16.37
N PHE A 203 -21.66 -12.95 15.15
CA PHE A 203 -22.90 -12.59 14.46
C PHE A 203 -23.84 -13.79 14.29
N ILE A 204 -23.31 -14.96 13.92
CA ILE A 204 -24.10 -16.20 13.83
C ILE A 204 -24.61 -16.62 15.21
N ALA A 205 -23.76 -16.58 16.24
CA ALA A 205 -24.13 -16.97 17.60
C ALA A 205 -25.26 -16.10 18.18
N GLU A 206 -25.21 -14.78 17.95
CA GLU A 206 -26.27 -13.85 18.35
C GLU A 206 -27.59 -14.14 17.59
N THR A 207 -27.50 -14.43 16.30
CA THR A 207 -28.67 -14.76 15.47
C THR A 207 -29.35 -16.06 15.94
N ILE A 208 -28.57 -17.08 16.27
CA ILE A 208 -29.08 -18.36 16.79
C ILE A 208 -29.68 -18.16 18.19
N THR A 209 -29.00 -17.43 19.08
CA THR A 209 -29.47 -17.19 20.45
C THR A 209 -30.80 -16.44 20.49
N ASN A 210 -30.96 -15.41 19.65
CA ASN A 210 -32.21 -14.64 19.55
C ASN A 210 -33.37 -15.49 18.98
N THR A 211 -33.07 -16.43 18.09
CA THR A 211 -34.06 -17.37 17.53
C THR A 211 -34.48 -18.46 18.51
N PHE A 212 -33.57 -18.94 19.37
CA PHE A 212 -33.89 -19.89 20.43
C PHE A 212 -34.61 -19.22 21.61
N GLY A 213 -34.22 -18.00 21.99
CA GLY A 213 -34.88 -17.24 23.06
C GLY A 213 -36.32 -16.86 22.75
N SER A 214 -36.65 -16.61 21.49
CA SER A 214 -38.03 -16.34 21.04
C SER A 214 -38.91 -17.61 21.06
N ARG A 215 -38.40 -18.78 20.63
CA ARG A 215 -39.14 -20.05 20.71
C ARG A 215 -39.45 -20.48 22.14
N LEU A 216 -38.51 -20.32 23.08
CA LEU A 216 -38.73 -20.68 24.49
C LEU A 216 -39.73 -19.74 25.19
N ARG A 217 -39.80 -18.46 24.79
CA ARG A 217 -40.81 -17.52 25.29
C ARG A 217 -42.23 -17.86 24.83
N ILE A 218 -42.38 -18.35 23.60
CA ILE A 218 -43.69 -18.73 23.04
C ILE A 218 -44.22 -20.01 23.71
N ILE A 219 -43.37 -20.99 24.00
CA ILE A 219 -43.77 -22.24 24.69
C ILE A 219 -44.14 -21.98 26.16
N ARG A 220 -43.60 -20.92 26.79
CA ARG A 220 -43.94 -20.55 28.19
C ARG A 220 -45.25 -19.75 28.32
N LEU A 221 -45.84 -19.34 27.19
CA LEU A 221 -47.09 -18.57 27.12
C LEU A 221 -48.28 -19.42 26.63
N ILE A 222 -48.08 -20.73 26.46
CA ILE A 222 -49.10 -21.75 26.20
C ILE A 222 -49.15 -22.67 27.42
#